data_AF-A0A482VR10-F1
#
_entry.id   AF-A0A482VR10-F1
#
_cell.length_a   1.000
_cell.length_b   1.000
_cell.length_c   1.000
_cell.angle_alpha   90.00
_cell.angle_beta   90.00
_cell.angle_gamma   90.00
#
_symmetry.space_group_name_H-M   'P 1'
#
loop_
_entity.id
_entity.type
_entity.pdbx_description
1 polymer ?
#
loop_
_entity_poly.entity_id
_entity_poly.type
_entity_poly.pdbx_seq_one_letter_code
_entity_poly.pdbx_strand_id
1 'polypeptide(L)'
;LENLDSGVGIYAPDSEAYVIFADIFDPIIDDYHGGFKKTARHPPTNWGDLNSIGNVDPDGTYVISTRIRCGRSLDGYPFNPCLSESQYKEMEKKVAGTLTTLGGEFQGKYYPLTGMSKTDQQQLIDDHFLFKEGDRFLQSANACRFWPTGRGIFHNNNKTFLVWVNEEDHLRIISMQPGGDVGEVYRRLMTGVQEIEKKLKFSRSDRFGYLTFCPTNLGTTIRASVHIRLPKLGANVNKLESVALNYNLQVRGTRGEHSEAEKGVYDISNKKRLGLTEYEALEDGFKKLIVSNSHSLLKKYLTQAIFDKLKTKKTSFGSTLLDCIQSGLENLDSNVGIYAPDSEAYITFADIFDPIINDYHGGFKKTDRHPPTNWGDLNTIGNVDPGGKYIVSTRVRCGRSLDGYPFNPCLSESQYKEMEKKVTKTLTGLSGELQGKYYPLLGMSKSVQQQLIDDHFLFKEGDRFLQAANACRFWPVGRGIYHNNNKTFLVWVNEEDHLRIISMQPGGNVGEEQRSELRSTLKYRNSQEIRIN
;
A
#
# COMPACT_ATOMS: atom_id res chain seq x y z
N LEU A 1 19.66 3.11 -33.01
CA LEU A 1 20.40 3.39 -34.27
C LEU A 1 19.47 3.75 -35.42
N GLU A 2 18.45 2.94 -35.72
CA GLU A 2 17.50 3.23 -36.81
C GLU A 2 16.38 4.22 -36.41
N ASN A 3 15.94 4.17 -35.15
CA ASN A 3 14.87 5.01 -34.63
C ASN A 3 15.43 5.99 -33.59
N LEU A 4 15.91 7.15 -34.04
CA LEU A 4 16.62 8.13 -33.19
C LEU A 4 15.75 8.81 -32.13
N ASP A 5 14.43 8.72 -32.28
CA ASP A 5 13.45 9.26 -31.35
C ASP A 5 13.02 8.24 -30.26
N SER A 6 13.66 7.06 -30.21
CA SER A 6 13.42 6.11 -29.13
C SER A 6 13.92 6.67 -27.80
N GLY A 7 13.05 6.68 -26.78
CA GLY A 7 13.43 7.14 -25.44
C GLY A 7 14.44 6.24 -24.71
N VAL A 8 14.59 4.98 -25.15
CA VAL A 8 15.50 3.99 -24.51
C VAL A 8 16.48 3.41 -25.52
N GLY A 9 16.02 3.05 -26.71
CA GLY A 9 16.89 2.70 -27.84
C GLY A 9 17.64 1.37 -27.76
N ILE A 10 17.42 0.56 -26.71
CA ILE A 10 18.05 -0.75 -26.53
C ILE A 10 17.03 -1.82 -26.12
N TYR A 11 17.23 -3.04 -26.60
CA TYR A 11 16.45 -4.22 -26.27
C TYR A 11 17.40 -5.39 -26.01
N ALA A 12 17.03 -6.28 -25.10
CA ALA A 12 17.78 -7.51 -24.86
C ALA A 12 17.37 -8.57 -25.90
N PRO A 13 18.28 -9.21 -26.63
CA PRO A 13 17.94 -10.32 -27.53
C PRO A 13 17.68 -11.66 -26.80
N ASP A 14 18.21 -11.80 -25.58
CA ASP A 14 18.06 -12.94 -24.68
C ASP A 14 18.32 -12.51 -23.23
N SER A 15 18.14 -13.43 -22.28
CA SER A 15 18.33 -13.14 -20.86
C SER A 15 19.78 -12.87 -20.46
N GLU A 16 20.76 -13.43 -21.17
CA GLU A 16 22.18 -13.28 -20.85
C GLU A 16 22.69 -11.88 -21.21
N ALA A 17 22.06 -11.21 -22.19
CA ALA A 17 22.39 -9.85 -22.59
C ALA A 17 22.42 -8.86 -21.42
N TYR A 18 21.52 -9.01 -20.44
CA TYR A 18 21.48 -8.19 -19.23
C TYR A 18 22.71 -8.34 -18.32
N VAL A 19 23.47 -9.43 -18.48
CA VAL A 19 24.69 -9.72 -17.71
C VAL A 19 25.94 -9.48 -18.56
N ILE A 20 25.98 -10.02 -19.78
CA ILE A 20 27.12 -9.92 -20.69
C ILE A 20 27.35 -8.46 -21.11
N PHE A 21 26.27 -7.73 -21.38
CA PHE A 21 26.33 -6.31 -21.78
C PHE A 21 25.88 -5.41 -20.63
N ALA A 22 26.13 -5.81 -19.38
CA ALA A 22 25.77 -5.03 -18.19
C ALA A 22 26.32 -3.59 -18.22
N ASP A 23 27.49 -3.37 -18.82
CA ASP A 23 28.09 -2.03 -18.88
C ASP A 23 27.30 -1.03 -19.75
N ILE A 24 26.43 -1.51 -20.64
CA ILE A 24 25.46 -0.65 -21.36
C ILE A 24 24.05 -0.73 -20.78
N PHE A 25 23.60 -1.92 -20.33
CA PHE A 25 22.26 -2.07 -19.75
C PHE A 25 22.13 -1.42 -18.38
N ASP A 26 23.14 -1.54 -17.50
CA ASP A 26 23.05 -1.05 -16.12
C ASP A 26 22.88 0.47 -16.04
N PRO A 27 23.64 1.31 -16.76
CA PRO A 27 23.43 2.75 -16.75
C PRO A 27 22.05 3.16 -17.26
N ILE A 28 21.54 2.48 -18.29
CA ILE A 28 20.21 2.76 -18.88
C ILE A 28 19.10 2.32 -17.90
N ILE A 29 19.25 1.18 -17.26
CA ILE A 29 18.30 0.67 -16.26
C ILE A 29 18.30 1.57 -15.02
N ASP A 30 19.46 2.01 -14.55
CA ASP A 30 19.62 2.93 -13.44
C ASP A 30 18.87 4.25 -13.72
N ASP A 31 19.12 4.86 -14.88
CA ASP A 31 18.48 6.11 -15.28
C ASP A 31 16.96 5.94 -15.46
N TYR A 32 16.53 4.98 -16.28
CA TYR A 32 15.11 4.79 -16.59
C TYR A 32 14.27 4.42 -15.36
N HIS A 33 14.79 3.56 -14.48
CA HIS A 33 14.09 3.12 -13.27
C HIS A 33 14.41 3.98 -12.05
N GLY A 34 15.01 5.17 -12.24
CA GLY A 34 15.15 6.19 -11.21
C GLY A 34 16.06 5.80 -10.05
N GLY A 35 17.16 5.11 -10.30
CA GLY A 35 18.16 4.76 -9.29
C GLY A 35 18.46 3.27 -9.12
N PHE A 36 18.01 2.39 -10.02
CA PHE A 36 18.22 0.93 -9.88
C PHE A 36 19.67 0.54 -10.18
N LYS A 37 20.55 0.73 -9.18
CA LYS A 37 22.01 0.57 -9.30
C LYS A 37 22.44 -0.85 -9.67
N LYS A 38 23.69 -0.99 -10.13
CA LYS A 38 24.37 -2.28 -10.41
C LYS A 38 24.27 -3.29 -9.26
N THR A 39 24.27 -2.81 -8.02
CA THR A 39 24.18 -3.62 -6.80
C THR A 39 22.75 -3.88 -6.31
N ALA A 40 21.76 -3.18 -6.85
CA ALA A 40 20.36 -3.33 -6.46
C ALA A 40 19.82 -4.70 -6.87
N ARG A 41 18.81 -5.19 -6.14
CA ARG A 41 18.13 -6.46 -6.41
C ARG A 41 16.63 -6.26 -6.37
N HIS A 42 15.92 -7.02 -7.20
CA HIS A 42 14.48 -7.04 -7.18
C HIS A 42 14.01 -8.05 -6.11
N PRO A 43 13.01 -7.70 -5.28
CA PRO A 43 12.50 -8.61 -4.27
C PRO A 43 11.99 -9.94 -4.85
N PRO A 44 11.87 -10.99 -4.01
CA PRO A 44 11.03 -12.14 -4.31
C PRO A 44 9.60 -11.70 -4.68
N THR A 45 8.97 -12.47 -5.57
CA THR A 45 7.57 -12.23 -5.94
C THR A 45 6.68 -12.30 -4.71
N ASN A 46 5.94 -11.22 -4.44
CA ASN A 46 4.93 -11.15 -3.38
C ASN A 46 3.69 -10.43 -3.93
N TRP A 47 2.57 -11.13 -3.95
CA TRP A 47 1.28 -10.61 -4.45
C TRP A 47 0.45 -9.94 -3.35
N GLY A 48 0.92 -9.96 -2.10
CA GLY A 48 0.20 -9.44 -0.95
C GLY A 48 -1.09 -10.19 -0.65
N ASP A 49 -1.93 -9.60 0.21
CA ASP A 49 -3.32 -10.02 0.34
C ASP A 49 -4.11 -9.52 -0.87
N LEU A 50 -4.49 -10.45 -1.73
CA LEU A 50 -5.30 -10.23 -2.93
C LEU A 50 -6.65 -9.53 -2.66
N ASN A 51 -7.14 -9.54 -1.42
CA ASN A 51 -8.38 -8.86 -1.02
C ASN A 51 -8.17 -7.45 -0.47
N SER A 52 -6.92 -7.00 -0.29
CA SER A 52 -6.61 -5.68 0.26
C SER A 52 -6.86 -4.52 -0.70
N ILE A 53 -6.93 -4.79 -2.00
CA ILE A 53 -7.23 -3.81 -3.05
C ILE A 53 -8.74 -3.85 -3.34
N GLY A 54 -9.40 -2.71 -3.16
CA GLY A 54 -10.83 -2.53 -3.43
C GLY A 54 -11.12 -1.78 -4.72
N ASN A 55 -12.40 -1.48 -4.93
CA ASN A 55 -12.86 -0.64 -6.02
C ASN A 55 -12.48 0.83 -5.77
N VAL A 56 -11.76 1.45 -6.71
CA VAL A 56 -11.27 2.84 -6.59
C VAL A 56 -12.32 3.87 -7.00
N ASP A 57 -13.44 3.43 -7.58
CA ASP A 57 -14.60 4.26 -7.93
C ASP A 57 -15.90 3.46 -7.74
N PRO A 58 -16.31 3.20 -6.48
CA PRO A 58 -17.51 2.40 -6.19
C PRO A 58 -18.80 2.97 -6.76
N ASP A 59 -18.86 4.29 -6.92
CA ASP A 59 -20.01 5.01 -7.48
C ASP A 59 -19.99 5.04 -9.02
N GLY A 60 -18.93 4.55 -9.66
CA GLY A 60 -18.79 4.49 -11.12
C GLY A 60 -18.82 5.87 -11.81
N THR A 61 -18.37 6.91 -11.10
CA THR A 61 -18.51 8.30 -11.55
C THR A 61 -17.42 8.72 -12.54
N TYR A 62 -16.22 8.19 -12.38
CA TYR A 62 -15.02 8.68 -13.06
C TYR A 62 -14.31 7.61 -13.90
N VAL A 63 -14.20 6.38 -13.37
CA VAL A 63 -13.44 5.30 -14.00
C VAL A 63 -14.32 4.56 -15.00
N ILE A 64 -13.88 4.56 -16.25
CA ILE A 64 -14.55 3.91 -17.38
C ILE A 64 -14.19 2.43 -17.41
N SER A 65 -12.90 2.12 -17.26
CA SER A 65 -12.41 0.75 -17.27
C SER A 65 -11.10 0.62 -16.52
N THR A 66 -10.84 -0.60 -16.07
CA THR A 66 -9.62 -0.99 -15.40
C THR A 66 -8.94 -2.10 -16.20
N ARG A 67 -7.61 -1.99 -16.33
CA ARG A 67 -6.79 -2.94 -17.07
C ARG A 67 -5.45 -3.13 -16.37
N ILE A 68 -5.10 -4.37 -16.06
CA ILE A 68 -3.81 -4.71 -15.49
C ILE A 68 -3.14 -5.73 -16.40
N ARG A 69 -1.87 -5.48 -16.75
CA ARG A 69 -1.07 -6.41 -17.55
C ARG A 69 0.26 -6.74 -16.89
N CYS A 70 0.81 -7.90 -17.22
CA CYS A 70 2.20 -8.27 -16.95
C CYS A 70 2.83 -8.96 -18.17
N GLY A 71 4.16 -8.85 -18.30
CA GLY A 71 4.96 -9.56 -19.30
C GLY A 71 5.60 -10.81 -18.68
N ARG A 72 5.74 -11.88 -19.46
CA ARG A 72 6.49 -13.08 -19.06
C ARG A 72 7.27 -13.64 -20.24
N SER A 73 8.51 -14.01 -19.97
CA SER A 73 9.37 -14.72 -20.91
C SER A 73 9.59 -16.15 -20.44
N LEU A 74 9.32 -17.15 -21.28
CA LEU A 74 9.58 -18.55 -20.95
C LEU A 74 11.08 -18.81 -20.72
N ASP A 75 11.40 -19.55 -19.65
CA ASP A 75 12.75 -20.00 -19.32
C ASP A 75 13.25 -20.99 -20.38
N GLY A 76 14.54 -20.89 -20.73
CA GLY A 76 15.19 -21.74 -21.73
C GLY A 76 14.98 -21.33 -23.20
N TYR A 77 14.33 -20.20 -23.47
CA TYR A 77 14.22 -19.62 -24.82
C TYR A 77 14.89 -18.24 -24.86
N PRO A 78 15.57 -17.87 -25.97
CA PRO A 78 15.94 -16.49 -26.22
C PRO A 78 14.69 -15.64 -26.44
N PHE A 79 14.79 -14.31 -26.39
CA PHE A 79 13.65 -13.44 -26.71
C PHE A 79 13.35 -13.42 -28.22
N ASN A 80 12.24 -12.78 -28.60
CA ASN A 80 11.73 -12.71 -29.97
C ASN A 80 12.78 -12.45 -31.08
N PRO A 81 13.79 -11.57 -30.92
CA PRO A 81 14.80 -11.34 -31.94
C PRO A 81 15.65 -12.55 -32.31
N CYS A 82 15.88 -13.43 -31.35
CA CYS A 82 16.77 -14.58 -31.47
C CYS A 82 16.03 -15.92 -31.54
N LEU A 83 14.71 -15.93 -31.42
CA LEU A 83 13.89 -17.12 -31.72
C LEU A 83 14.02 -17.51 -33.20
N SER A 84 14.23 -18.80 -33.44
CA SER A 84 14.06 -19.39 -34.78
C SER A 84 12.58 -19.61 -35.11
N GLU A 85 12.23 -19.75 -36.39
CA GLU A 85 10.85 -20.03 -36.81
C GLU A 85 10.29 -21.30 -36.15
N SER A 86 11.12 -22.33 -35.96
CA SER A 86 10.70 -23.56 -35.26
C SER A 86 10.43 -23.31 -33.78
N GLN A 87 11.23 -22.48 -33.12
CA GLN A 87 11.02 -22.11 -31.72
C GLN A 87 9.76 -21.26 -31.54
N TYR A 88 9.47 -20.35 -32.49
CA TYR A 88 8.20 -19.61 -32.53
C TYR A 88 6.99 -20.57 -32.53
N LYS A 89 6.99 -21.58 -33.44
CA LYS A 89 5.91 -22.59 -33.53
C LYS A 89 5.83 -23.48 -32.30
N GLU A 90 6.98 -23.92 -31.78
CA GLU A 90 7.06 -24.76 -30.59
C GLU A 90 6.51 -24.04 -29.36
N MET A 91 6.94 -22.79 -29.14
CA MET A 91 6.48 -21.96 -28.04
C MET A 91 4.98 -21.70 -28.15
N GLU A 92 4.50 -21.33 -29.33
CA GLU A 92 3.07 -21.15 -29.59
C GLU A 92 2.28 -22.41 -29.19
N LYS A 93 2.69 -23.58 -29.68
CA LYS A 93 2.04 -24.86 -29.38
C LYS A 93 2.01 -25.15 -27.88
N LYS A 94 3.13 -24.92 -27.19
CA LYS A 94 3.28 -25.14 -25.75
C LYS A 94 2.38 -24.21 -24.92
N VAL A 95 2.36 -22.93 -25.29
CA VAL A 95 1.55 -21.91 -24.63
C VAL A 95 0.06 -22.15 -24.92
N ALA A 96 -0.32 -22.33 -26.18
CA ALA A 96 -1.71 -22.61 -26.57
C ALA A 96 -2.25 -23.85 -25.84
N GLY A 97 -1.50 -24.95 -25.85
CA GLY A 97 -1.87 -26.17 -25.14
C GLY A 97 -2.00 -25.98 -23.62
N THR A 98 -1.21 -25.08 -23.03
CA THR A 98 -1.35 -24.70 -21.61
C THR A 98 -2.64 -23.91 -21.39
N LEU A 99 -2.85 -22.84 -22.16
CA LEU A 99 -3.97 -21.91 -22.00
C LEU A 99 -5.32 -22.59 -22.23
N THR A 100 -5.43 -23.49 -23.21
CA THR A 100 -6.69 -24.22 -23.50
C THR A 100 -7.07 -25.25 -22.43
N THR A 101 -6.18 -25.53 -21.47
CA THR A 101 -6.46 -26.44 -20.34
C THR A 101 -6.76 -25.70 -19.04
N LEU A 102 -6.82 -24.37 -19.07
CA LEU A 102 -7.24 -23.59 -17.91
C LEU A 102 -8.74 -23.79 -17.66
N GLY A 103 -9.10 -23.99 -16.39
CA GLY A 103 -10.48 -24.21 -15.96
C GLY A 103 -11.10 -23.00 -15.27
N GLY A 104 -12.36 -23.14 -14.84
CA GLY A 104 -13.07 -22.09 -14.10
C GLY A 104 -13.23 -20.81 -14.93
N GLU A 105 -12.94 -19.66 -14.30
CA GLU A 105 -13.06 -18.35 -14.95
C GLU A 105 -12.08 -18.14 -16.12
N PHE A 106 -11.04 -18.97 -16.23
CA PHE A 106 -10.02 -18.87 -17.26
C PHE A 106 -10.27 -19.76 -18.48
N GLN A 107 -11.37 -20.53 -18.50
CA GLN A 107 -11.73 -21.30 -19.68
C GLN A 107 -11.95 -20.38 -20.88
N GLY A 108 -11.37 -20.74 -22.03
CA GLY A 108 -11.34 -19.87 -23.19
C GLY A 108 -10.91 -20.54 -24.48
N LYS A 109 -10.69 -19.71 -25.52
CA LYS A 109 -10.28 -20.14 -26.86
C LYS A 109 -8.96 -19.48 -27.25
N TYR A 110 -8.11 -20.26 -27.89
CA TYR A 110 -6.87 -19.80 -28.52
C TYR A 110 -7.09 -19.57 -30.02
N TYR A 111 -6.51 -18.49 -30.54
CA TYR A 111 -6.62 -18.03 -31.92
C TYR A 111 -5.21 -17.80 -32.48
N PRO A 112 -4.66 -18.76 -33.25
CA PRO A 112 -3.40 -18.52 -33.96
C PRO A 112 -3.60 -17.41 -34.99
N LEU A 113 -2.63 -16.52 -35.15
CA LEU A 113 -2.66 -15.51 -36.21
C LEU A 113 -2.48 -16.17 -37.58
N THR A 114 -1.68 -17.23 -37.65
CA THR A 114 -1.50 -18.03 -38.87
C THR A 114 -2.79 -18.76 -39.21
N GLY A 115 -3.36 -18.46 -40.37
CA GLY A 115 -4.61 -19.07 -40.82
C GLY A 115 -5.87 -18.55 -40.12
N MET A 116 -5.78 -17.43 -39.38
CA MET A 116 -6.94 -16.80 -38.76
C MET A 116 -8.01 -16.45 -39.80
N SER A 117 -9.26 -16.82 -39.52
CA SER A 117 -10.39 -16.48 -40.41
C SER A 117 -10.65 -14.97 -40.38
N LYS A 118 -11.14 -14.39 -41.49
CA LYS A 118 -11.51 -12.95 -41.52
C LYS A 118 -12.59 -12.61 -40.49
N THR A 119 -13.48 -13.56 -40.18
CA THR A 119 -14.53 -13.40 -39.18
C THR A 119 -13.95 -13.32 -37.77
N ASP A 120 -13.06 -14.26 -37.39
CA ASP A 120 -12.38 -14.21 -36.09
C ASP A 120 -11.51 -12.95 -35.99
N GLN A 121 -10.82 -12.59 -37.07
CA GLN A 121 -9.99 -11.39 -37.13
C GLN A 121 -10.81 -10.12 -36.88
N GLN A 122 -11.95 -9.97 -37.56
CA GLN A 122 -12.82 -8.80 -37.37
C GLN A 122 -13.38 -8.76 -35.94
N GLN A 123 -13.82 -9.89 -35.40
CA GLN A 123 -14.32 -9.96 -34.03
C GLN A 123 -13.24 -9.52 -33.01
N LEU A 124 -12.00 -9.99 -33.15
CA LEU A 124 -10.90 -9.59 -32.28
C LEU A 124 -10.51 -8.10 -32.45
N ILE A 125 -10.72 -7.52 -33.63
CA ILE A 125 -10.56 -6.06 -33.85
C ILE A 125 -11.64 -5.30 -33.07
N ASP A 126 -12.90 -5.73 -33.20
CA ASP A 126 -14.06 -5.08 -32.58
C ASP A 126 -14.01 -5.17 -31.05
N ASP A 127 -13.47 -6.28 -30.51
CA ASP A 127 -13.20 -6.45 -29.09
C ASP A 127 -11.95 -5.70 -28.58
N HIS A 128 -11.19 -5.07 -29.48
CA HIS A 128 -9.88 -4.47 -29.20
C HIS A 128 -8.83 -5.46 -28.65
N PHE A 129 -8.91 -6.72 -29.06
CA PHE A 129 -8.02 -7.81 -28.63
C PHE A 129 -6.91 -8.11 -29.63
N LEU A 130 -7.12 -7.83 -30.91
CA LEU A 130 -6.13 -8.09 -31.95
C LEU A 130 -4.96 -7.11 -31.88
N PHE A 131 -3.74 -7.63 -31.73
CA PHE A 131 -2.52 -6.87 -31.97
C PHE A 131 -2.11 -6.96 -33.45
N LYS A 132 -1.41 -5.93 -33.94
CA LYS A 132 -0.89 -5.86 -35.31
C LYS A 132 0.57 -6.28 -35.34
N GLU A 133 1.13 -6.38 -36.55
CA GLU A 133 2.59 -6.50 -36.68
C GLU A 133 3.24 -5.35 -35.91
N GLY A 134 4.31 -5.69 -35.17
CA GLY A 134 4.97 -4.76 -34.26
C GLY A 134 5.36 -3.46 -34.96
N ASP A 135 5.45 -2.39 -34.18
CA ASP A 135 5.79 -1.06 -34.69
C ASP A 135 7.23 -1.02 -35.26
N ARG A 136 7.61 0.13 -35.83
CA ARG A 136 8.96 0.30 -36.40
C ARG A 136 10.09 0.06 -35.40
N PHE A 137 9.87 0.24 -34.09
CA PHE A 137 10.88 -0.05 -33.08
C PHE A 137 11.06 -1.57 -32.93
N LEU A 138 9.96 -2.32 -32.85
CA LEU A 138 9.99 -3.79 -32.79
C LEU A 138 10.52 -4.41 -34.09
N GLN A 139 10.23 -3.80 -35.24
CA GLN A 139 10.78 -4.21 -36.54
C GLN A 139 12.31 -4.04 -36.57
N SER A 140 12.81 -2.85 -36.23
CA SER A 140 14.26 -2.58 -36.16
C SER A 140 14.98 -3.39 -35.09
N ALA A 141 14.29 -3.73 -33.99
CA ALA A 141 14.83 -4.61 -32.95
C ALA A 141 14.70 -6.10 -33.31
N ASN A 142 14.26 -6.41 -34.53
CA ASN A 142 14.15 -7.75 -35.10
C ASN A 142 13.15 -8.66 -34.36
N ALA A 143 12.20 -8.11 -33.60
CA ALA A 143 11.19 -8.87 -32.85
C ALA A 143 10.01 -9.34 -33.73
N CYS A 144 9.85 -8.78 -34.92
CA CYS A 144 8.76 -9.11 -35.87
C CYS A 144 9.10 -10.26 -36.83
N ARG A 145 10.22 -10.96 -36.63
CA ARG A 145 10.65 -12.03 -37.56
C ARG A 145 9.58 -13.11 -37.72
N PHE A 146 9.50 -13.64 -38.95
CA PHE A 146 8.60 -14.72 -39.35
C PHE A 146 7.11 -14.41 -39.18
N TRP A 147 6.71 -13.13 -39.12
CA TRP A 147 5.31 -12.74 -38.97
C TRP A 147 4.41 -13.40 -40.04
N PRO A 148 3.22 -13.95 -39.68
CA PRO A 148 2.58 -14.02 -38.36
C PRO A 148 2.82 -15.37 -37.64
N THR A 149 3.84 -16.13 -38.04
CA THR A 149 4.11 -17.48 -37.53
C THR A 149 4.43 -17.47 -36.03
N GLY A 150 3.88 -18.44 -35.29
CA GLY A 150 4.13 -18.63 -33.86
C GLY A 150 3.42 -17.62 -32.95
N ARG A 151 2.48 -16.84 -33.49
CA ARG A 151 1.82 -15.73 -32.78
C ARG A 151 0.34 -16.00 -32.69
N GLY A 152 -0.27 -15.57 -31.59
CA GLY A 152 -1.70 -15.74 -31.41
C GLY A 152 -2.22 -15.10 -30.14
N ILE A 153 -3.52 -15.28 -29.96
CA ILE A 153 -4.30 -14.62 -28.93
C ILE A 153 -5.14 -15.67 -28.20
N PHE A 154 -5.17 -15.59 -26.88
CA PHE A 154 -6.12 -16.32 -26.06
C PHE A 154 -7.01 -15.34 -25.33
N HIS A 155 -8.32 -15.61 -25.25
CA HIS A 155 -9.15 -14.96 -24.25
C HIS A 155 -10.10 -15.95 -23.58
N ASN A 156 -10.43 -15.68 -22.31
CA ASN A 156 -11.46 -16.44 -21.61
C ASN A 156 -12.86 -16.16 -22.18
N ASN A 157 -13.83 -17.00 -21.84
CA ASN A 157 -15.22 -16.88 -22.31
C ASN A 157 -15.85 -15.54 -21.94
N ASN A 158 -15.50 -14.99 -20.76
CA ASN A 158 -16.02 -13.72 -20.26
C ASN A 158 -15.34 -12.49 -20.89
N LYS A 159 -14.32 -12.67 -21.73
CA LYS A 159 -13.55 -11.57 -22.35
C LYS A 159 -12.92 -10.60 -21.32
N THR A 160 -12.57 -11.12 -20.14
CA THR A 160 -11.97 -10.37 -19.01
C THR A 160 -10.53 -10.78 -18.70
N PHE A 161 -10.03 -11.83 -19.37
CA PHE A 161 -8.65 -12.31 -19.30
C PHE A 161 -8.16 -12.63 -20.70
N LEU A 162 -7.02 -12.06 -21.09
CA LEU A 162 -6.47 -12.07 -22.44
C LEU A 162 -4.96 -12.34 -22.38
N VAL A 163 -4.44 -13.16 -23.29
CA VAL A 163 -3.00 -13.41 -23.44
C VAL A 163 -2.61 -13.20 -24.89
N TRP A 164 -1.63 -12.32 -25.12
CA TRP A 164 -0.94 -12.23 -26.40
C TRP A 164 0.32 -13.08 -26.35
N VAL A 165 0.54 -13.88 -27.39
CA VAL A 165 1.66 -14.79 -27.52
C VAL A 165 2.59 -14.30 -28.62
N ASN A 166 3.87 -14.13 -28.27
CA ASN A 166 4.96 -13.74 -29.19
C ASN A 166 4.74 -12.40 -29.91
N GLU A 167 4.17 -11.41 -29.22
CA GLU A 167 4.02 -10.04 -29.74
C GLU A 167 5.32 -9.24 -29.53
N GLU A 168 5.50 -8.61 -28.37
CA GLU A 168 6.75 -7.97 -27.93
C GLU A 168 7.59 -8.91 -27.04
N ASP A 169 6.96 -9.46 -25.99
CA ASP A 169 7.49 -10.50 -25.13
C ASP A 169 6.89 -11.87 -25.52
N HIS A 170 7.38 -12.97 -24.94
CA HIS A 170 6.77 -14.30 -25.17
C HIS A 170 5.29 -14.31 -24.77
N LEU A 171 4.96 -13.72 -23.62
CA LEU A 171 3.59 -13.56 -23.16
C LEU A 171 3.33 -12.14 -22.65
N ARG A 172 2.21 -11.57 -23.07
CA ARG A 172 1.57 -10.43 -22.41
C ARG A 172 0.22 -10.88 -21.87
N ILE A 173 0.13 -11.00 -20.55
CA ILE A 173 -1.06 -11.48 -19.84
C ILE A 173 -1.81 -10.27 -19.30
N ILE A 174 -3.11 -10.21 -19.56
CA ILE A 174 -3.94 -9.03 -19.36
C ILE A 174 -5.23 -9.46 -18.66
N SER A 175 -5.60 -8.74 -17.62
CA SER A 175 -6.94 -8.79 -17.01
C SER A 175 -7.57 -7.41 -17.17
N MET A 176 -8.85 -7.37 -17.49
CA MET A 176 -9.56 -6.10 -17.71
C MET A 176 -11.07 -6.24 -17.52
N GLN A 177 -11.72 -5.15 -17.14
CA GLN A 177 -13.17 -5.02 -17.11
C GLN A 177 -13.60 -3.53 -17.11
N PRO A 178 -14.87 -3.20 -17.42
CA PRO A 178 -15.45 -1.88 -17.17
C PRO A 178 -15.48 -1.52 -15.67
N GLY A 179 -15.45 -0.23 -15.36
CA GLY A 179 -15.51 0.28 -13.99
C GLY A 179 -14.17 0.25 -13.23
N GLY A 180 -14.22 0.63 -11.95
CA GLY A 180 -13.06 0.89 -11.08
C GLY A 180 -12.62 -0.24 -10.16
N ASP A 181 -13.12 -1.48 -10.33
CA ASP A 181 -12.72 -2.60 -9.45
C ASP A 181 -11.32 -3.13 -9.78
N VAL A 182 -10.31 -2.37 -9.39
CA VAL A 182 -8.89 -2.72 -9.49
C VAL A 182 -8.58 -4.00 -8.72
N GLY A 183 -9.25 -4.22 -7.60
CA GLY A 183 -9.13 -5.43 -6.80
C GLY A 183 -9.47 -6.68 -7.59
N GLU A 184 -10.66 -6.73 -8.19
CA GLU A 184 -11.10 -7.88 -8.98
C GLU A 184 -10.19 -8.14 -10.19
N VAL A 185 -9.82 -7.09 -10.93
CA VAL A 185 -8.94 -7.21 -12.09
C VAL A 185 -7.56 -7.74 -11.68
N TYR A 186 -7.02 -7.26 -10.56
CA TYR A 186 -5.73 -7.71 -10.03
C TYR A 186 -5.78 -9.16 -9.58
N ARG A 187 -6.79 -9.54 -8.79
CA ARG A 187 -7.00 -10.93 -8.35
C ARG A 187 -7.05 -11.89 -9.52
N ARG A 188 -7.87 -11.59 -10.53
CA ARG A 188 -8.00 -12.43 -11.73
C ARG A 188 -6.67 -12.54 -12.49
N LEU A 189 -5.92 -11.44 -12.62
CA LEU A 189 -4.60 -11.49 -13.26
C LEU A 189 -3.64 -12.39 -12.48
N MET A 190 -3.54 -12.23 -11.16
CA MET A 190 -2.59 -12.98 -10.33
C MET A 190 -2.93 -14.46 -10.31
N THR A 191 -4.20 -14.82 -10.11
CA THR A 191 -4.65 -16.22 -10.17
C THR A 191 -4.35 -16.83 -11.54
N GLY A 192 -4.66 -16.12 -12.63
CA GLY A 192 -4.38 -16.60 -13.99
C GLY A 192 -2.89 -16.81 -14.26
N VAL A 193 -2.04 -15.87 -13.83
CA VAL A 193 -0.58 -16.00 -13.91
C VAL A 193 -0.08 -17.21 -13.12
N GLN A 194 -0.55 -17.40 -11.89
CA GLN A 194 -0.18 -18.53 -11.04
C GLN A 194 -0.58 -19.88 -11.66
N GLU A 195 -1.76 -19.98 -12.27
CA GLU A 195 -2.18 -21.20 -12.97
C GLU A 195 -1.30 -21.51 -14.19
N ILE A 196 -0.85 -20.47 -14.91
CA ILE A 196 0.09 -20.64 -16.02
C ILE A 196 1.48 -21.05 -15.50
N GLU A 197 1.96 -20.44 -14.42
CA GLU A 197 3.28 -20.71 -13.81
C GLU A 197 3.42 -22.15 -13.30
N LYS A 198 2.31 -22.82 -12.95
CA LYS A 198 2.32 -24.26 -12.61
C LYS A 198 2.76 -25.15 -13.78
N LYS A 199 2.60 -24.69 -15.02
CA LYS A 199 2.85 -25.46 -16.25
C LYS A 199 4.00 -24.90 -17.09
N LEU A 200 4.26 -23.59 -16.99
CA LEU A 200 5.30 -22.89 -17.72
C LEU A 200 6.26 -22.21 -16.74
N LYS A 201 7.55 -22.53 -16.86
CA LYS A 201 8.59 -21.84 -16.11
C LYS A 201 8.95 -20.53 -16.82
N PHE A 202 8.98 -19.44 -16.07
CA PHE A 202 9.36 -18.13 -16.58
C PHE A 202 10.76 -17.72 -16.15
N SER A 203 11.42 -16.96 -17.02
CA SER A 203 12.74 -16.38 -16.79
C SER A 203 12.64 -15.24 -15.77
N ARG A 204 13.27 -15.45 -14.62
CA ARG A 204 13.35 -14.49 -13.52
C ARG A 204 14.78 -14.50 -12.97
N SER A 205 15.33 -13.31 -12.76
CA SER A 205 16.61 -13.13 -12.05
C SER A 205 16.40 -12.49 -10.68
N ASP A 206 17.29 -12.76 -9.73
CA ASP A 206 17.25 -12.10 -8.42
C ASP A 206 17.55 -10.61 -8.52
N ARG A 207 18.26 -10.20 -9.57
CA ARG A 207 18.59 -8.80 -9.78
C ARG A 207 17.43 -8.05 -10.42
N PHE A 208 16.94 -8.51 -11.56
CA PHE A 208 16.00 -7.74 -12.37
C PHE A 208 14.55 -8.21 -12.25
N GLY A 209 14.23 -9.20 -11.42
CA GLY A 209 12.90 -9.80 -11.38
C GLY A 209 12.61 -10.55 -12.66
N TYR A 210 11.36 -10.52 -13.14
CA TYR A 210 11.00 -11.17 -14.39
C TYR A 210 11.67 -10.44 -15.57
N LEU A 211 12.27 -11.22 -16.46
CA LEU A 211 13.02 -10.69 -17.59
C LEU A 211 12.10 -10.49 -18.80
N THR A 212 12.26 -9.34 -19.46
CA THR A 212 11.48 -8.92 -20.63
C THR A 212 12.41 -8.49 -21.75
N PHE A 213 11.88 -8.46 -22.97
CA PHE A 213 12.59 -8.02 -24.16
C PHE A 213 13.07 -6.56 -24.04
N CYS A 214 12.18 -5.67 -23.59
CA CYS A 214 12.48 -4.26 -23.34
C CYS A 214 12.88 -4.04 -21.86
N PRO A 215 13.99 -3.32 -21.56
CA PRO A 215 14.43 -3.08 -20.18
C PRO A 215 13.45 -2.24 -19.35
N THR A 216 12.56 -1.49 -20.00
CA THR A 216 11.53 -0.68 -19.32
C THR A 216 10.49 -1.54 -18.61
N ASN A 217 10.32 -2.80 -19.02
CA ASN A 217 9.32 -3.70 -18.51
C ASN A 217 9.87 -4.69 -17.46
N LEU A 218 11.13 -4.57 -17.03
CA LEU A 218 11.73 -5.44 -16.01
C LEU A 218 11.02 -5.35 -14.64
N GLY A 219 11.33 -6.30 -13.76
CA GLY A 219 10.88 -6.34 -12.37
C GLY A 219 9.57 -7.09 -12.21
N THR A 220 8.54 -6.38 -11.74
CA THR A 220 7.18 -6.93 -11.63
C THR A 220 6.57 -7.16 -13.01
N THR A 221 7.01 -6.39 -14.02
CA THR A 221 6.40 -6.23 -15.35
C THR A 221 4.97 -5.69 -15.32
N ILE A 222 4.44 -5.39 -14.12
CA ILE A 222 3.04 -5.02 -13.94
C ILE A 222 2.83 -3.58 -14.37
N ARG A 223 1.80 -3.40 -15.19
CA ARG A 223 1.19 -2.11 -15.45
C ARG A 223 -0.30 -2.22 -15.12
N ALA A 224 -0.67 -1.69 -13.96
CA ALA A 224 -2.05 -1.48 -13.54
C ALA A 224 -2.50 -0.10 -13.99
N SER A 225 -3.62 -0.02 -14.70
CA SER A 225 -4.11 1.23 -15.22
C SER A 225 -5.63 1.35 -15.25
N VAL A 226 -6.10 2.60 -15.20
CA VAL A 226 -7.50 2.96 -15.29
C VAL A 226 -7.68 4.01 -16.37
N HIS A 227 -8.70 3.82 -17.21
CA HIS A 227 -9.21 4.88 -18.06
C HIS A 227 -10.20 5.71 -17.24
N ILE A 228 -9.86 6.97 -16.98
CA ILE A 228 -10.59 7.82 -16.05
C ILE A 228 -10.89 9.19 -16.65
N ARG A 229 -12.08 9.73 -16.37
CA ARG A 229 -12.48 11.09 -16.73
C ARG A 229 -12.39 12.00 -15.51
N LEU A 230 -11.47 12.96 -15.56
CA LEU A 230 -11.26 13.92 -14.48
C LEU A 230 -11.54 15.34 -14.99
N PRO A 231 -12.81 15.77 -15.14
CA PRO A 231 -13.13 16.99 -15.90
C PRO A 231 -12.54 18.26 -15.29
N LYS A 232 -12.39 18.32 -13.97
CA LYS A 232 -11.79 19.47 -13.28
C LYS A 232 -10.26 19.40 -13.27
N LEU A 233 -9.69 18.28 -12.80
CA LEU A 233 -8.24 18.13 -12.69
C LEU A 233 -7.57 18.05 -14.08
N GLY A 234 -8.19 17.34 -15.01
CA GLY A 234 -7.74 17.22 -16.40
C GLY A 234 -7.95 18.48 -17.24
N ALA A 235 -8.60 19.54 -16.73
CA ALA A 235 -8.59 20.85 -17.39
C ALA A 235 -7.21 21.54 -17.30
N ASN A 236 -6.34 21.07 -16.39
CA ASN A 236 -4.94 21.49 -16.29
C ASN A 236 -4.05 20.25 -16.28
N VAL A 237 -3.58 19.84 -17.47
CA VAL A 237 -2.77 18.63 -17.65
C VAL A 237 -1.49 18.66 -16.83
N ASN A 238 -0.79 19.80 -16.78
CA ASN A 238 0.42 19.94 -15.95
C ASN A 238 0.10 19.70 -14.46
N LYS A 239 -1.06 20.16 -13.99
CA LYS A 239 -1.49 19.88 -12.61
C LYS A 239 -1.84 18.41 -12.43
N LEU A 240 -2.56 17.79 -13.36
CA LEU A 240 -2.87 16.36 -13.35
C LEU A 240 -1.59 15.51 -13.28
N GLU A 241 -0.60 15.81 -14.13
CA GLU A 241 0.70 15.13 -14.15
C GLU A 241 1.46 15.33 -12.84
N SER A 242 1.52 16.55 -12.30
CA SER A 242 2.18 16.82 -11.02
C SER A 242 1.53 16.06 -9.86
N VAL A 243 0.20 15.93 -9.86
CA VAL A 243 -0.55 15.17 -8.86
C VAL A 243 -0.27 13.67 -9.02
N ALA A 244 -0.34 13.15 -10.24
CA ALA A 244 -0.04 11.75 -10.52
C ALA A 244 1.39 11.36 -10.07
N LEU A 245 2.37 12.22 -10.36
CA LEU A 245 3.76 11.99 -9.97
C LEU A 245 3.95 11.86 -8.45
N ASN A 246 3.22 12.63 -7.64
CA ASN A 246 3.27 12.51 -6.17
C ASN A 246 2.84 11.12 -5.66
N TYR A 247 2.03 10.40 -6.43
CA TYR A 247 1.58 9.04 -6.13
C TYR A 247 2.37 7.96 -6.90
N ASN A 248 3.51 8.31 -7.50
CA ASN A 248 4.27 7.43 -8.41
C ASN A 248 3.43 6.89 -9.58
N LEU A 249 2.46 7.69 -10.04
CA LEU A 249 1.65 7.41 -11.20
C LEU A 249 2.16 8.19 -12.42
N GLN A 250 1.80 7.71 -13.60
CA GLN A 250 2.02 8.37 -14.87
C GLN A 250 0.68 8.55 -15.60
N VAL A 251 0.58 9.62 -16.37
CA VAL A 251 -0.60 9.98 -17.16
C VAL A 251 -0.25 9.78 -18.62
N ARG A 252 -1.12 9.10 -19.37
CA ARG A 252 -1.02 8.92 -20.82
C ARG A 252 -2.38 9.19 -21.48
N GLY A 253 -2.39 9.41 -22.79
CA GLY A 253 -3.65 9.41 -23.56
C GLY A 253 -4.23 7.99 -23.74
N THR A 254 -5.32 7.90 -24.47
CA THR A 254 -6.19 6.69 -24.49
C THR A 254 -5.69 5.55 -25.39
N ARG A 255 -4.65 5.75 -26.20
CA ARG A 255 -4.16 4.77 -27.20
C ARG A 255 -2.71 4.35 -27.05
N GLY A 256 -1.99 4.80 -26.01
CA GLY A 256 -0.61 4.37 -25.75
C GLY A 256 0.30 5.45 -25.19
N GLU A 257 1.61 5.21 -25.30
CA GLU A 257 2.68 6.04 -24.70
C GLU A 257 2.75 7.46 -25.27
N HIS A 258 2.35 7.65 -26.52
CA HIS A 258 2.46 8.92 -27.24
C HIS A 258 1.11 9.44 -27.76
N SER A 259 -0.01 8.89 -27.30
CA SER A 259 -1.34 9.34 -27.74
C SER A 259 -1.84 10.52 -26.93
N GLU A 260 -2.59 11.42 -27.57
CA GLU A 260 -3.35 12.47 -26.88
C GLU A 260 -4.55 11.88 -26.12
N ALA A 261 -5.05 12.64 -25.13
CA ALA A 261 -6.26 12.29 -24.40
C ALA A 261 -7.50 12.54 -25.27
N GLU A 262 -8.24 11.47 -25.61
CA GLU A 262 -9.50 11.62 -26.34
C GLU A 262 -10.65 11.93 -25.37
N LYS A 263 -11.41 12.99 -25.65
CA LYS A 263 -12.63 13.35 -24.89
C LYS A 263 -12.41 13.51 -23.37
N GLY A 264 -11.23 14.00 -22.98
CA GLY A 264 -10.87 14.21 -21.56
C GLY A 264 -10.71 12.92 -20.75
N VAL A 265 -10.46 11.80 -21.41
CA VAL A 265 -10.16 10.50 -20.78
C VAL A 265 -8.65 10.32 -20.74
N TYR A 266 -8.13 9.93 -19.58
CA TYR A 266 -6.72 9.71 -19.33
C TYR A 266 -6.48 8.25 -18.91
N ASP A 267 -5.35 7.68 -19.33
CA ASP A 267 -4.85 6.41 -18.84
C ASP A 267 -3.86 6.68 -17.70
N ILE A 268 -4.31 6.46 -16.46
CA ILE A 268 -3.48 6.62 -15.26
C ILE A 268 -2.95 5.26 -14.84
N SER A 269 -1.63 5.14 -14.69
CA SER A 269 -0.97 3.88 -14.36
C SER A 269 0.19 4.04 -13.39
N ASN A 270 0.61 2.96 -12.72
CA ASN A 270 1.87 2.96 -11.97
C ASN A 270 3.06 3.28 -12.88
N LYS A 271 3.93 4.19 -12.44
CA LYS A 271 5.16 4.56 -13.16
C LYS A 271 6.27 3.54 -12.96
N LYS A 272 6.51 3.15 -11.70
CA LYS A 272 7.57 2.22 -11.32
C LYS A 272 7.19 0.76 -11.63
N ARG A 273 8.18 -0.07 -11.96
CA ARG A 273 8.03 -1.50 -12.31
C ARG A 273 9.12 -2.39 -11.72
N LEU A 274 10.34 -1.85 -11.64
CA LEU A 274 11.52 -2.46 -11.05
C LEU A 274 11.73 -1.96 -9.61
N GLY A 275 12.42 -2.76 -8.79
CA GLY A 275 12.75 -2.49 -7.38
C GLY A 275 11.60 -2.28 -6.37
N LEU A 276 10.34 -2.21 -6.82
CA LEU A 276 9.15 -1.97 -6.00
C LEU A 276 9.07 -2.81 -4.71
N THR A 277 9.32 -2.15 -3.58
CA THR A 277 9.12 -2.65 -2.20
C THR A 277 8.97 -1.48 -1.22
N GLU A 278 8.53 -1.78 0.00
CA GLU A 278 8.69 -0.93 1.19
C GLU A 278 10.09 -0.30 1.28
N TYR A 279 11.12 -0.99 0.81
CA TYR A 279 12.51 -0.54 0.84
C TYR A 279 12.78 0.68 -0.04
N GLU A 280 12.11 0.84 -1.19
CA GLU A 280 12.31 2.02 -2.05
C GLU A 280 11.64 3.27 -1.49
N ALA A 281 10.40 3.15 -1.01
CA ALA A 281 9.72 4.26 -0.33
C ALA A 281 10.53 4.72 0.89
N LEU A 282 11.14 3.77 1.59
CA LEU A 282 12.03 4.00 2.71
C LEU A 282 13.33 4.74 2.29
N GLU A 283 14.00 4.31 1.22
CA GLU A 283 15.22 4.97 0.69
C GLU A 283 14.94 6.38 0.12
N ASP A 284 13.87 6.54 -0.66
CA ASP A 284 13.50 7.84 -1.25
C ASP A 284 13.07 8.84 -0.18
N GLY A 285 12.24 8.40 0.78
CA GLY A 285 11.83 9.23 1.90
C GLY A 285 13.00 9.60 2.81
N PHE A 286 13.94 8.68 3.06
CA PHE A 286 15.15 8.97 3.82
C PHE A 286 16.02 10.05 3.15
N LYS A 287 16.30 9.94 1.84
CA LYS A 287 17.03 10.96 1.09
C LYS A 287 16.35 12.32 1.19
N LYS A 288 15.02 12.37 1.01
CA LYS A 288 14.21 13.59 1.16
C LYS A 288 14.33 14.19 2.57
N LEU A 289 14.26 13.36 3.61
CA LEU A 289 14.38 13.80 5.01
C LEU A 289 15.74 14.44 5.28
N ILE A 290 16.84 13.80 4.86
CA ILE A 290 18.20 14.26 5.15
C ILE A 290 18.49 15.64 4.54
N VAL A 291 18.05 15.89 3.30
CA VAL A 291 18.28 17.18 2.62
C VAL A 291 17.27 18.27 2.98
N SER A 292 16.19 17.92 3.71
CA SER A 292 15.15 18.86 4.09
C SER A 292 15.60 19.85 5.18
N ASN A 293 14.80 20.88 5.46
CA ASN A 293 14.95 21.74 6.63
C ASN A 293 14.18 21.22 7.86
N SER A 294 13.83 19.93 7.92
CA SER A 294 13.15 19.35 9.09
C SER A 294 13.99 19.53 10.37
N HIS A 295 13.30 19.75 11.49
CA HIS A 295 13.86 19.80 12.84
C HIS A 295 13.39 18.62 13.71
N SER A 296 12.81 17.59 13.09
CA SER A 296 12.26 16.43 13.79
C SER A 296 13.33 15.65 14.56
N LEU A 297 12.94 15.02 15.69
CA LEU A 297 13.79 14.05 16.38
C LEU A 297 14.14 12.87 15.47
N LEU A 298 13.22 12.44 14.59
CA LEU A 298 13.49 11.45 13.56
C LEU A 298 14.72 11.86 12.73
N LYS A 299 14.73 13.07 12.15
CA LYS A 299 15.87 13.52 11.35
C LYS A 299 17.15 13.66 12.18
N LYS A 300 17.04 14.11 13.43
CA LYS A 300 18.18 14.26 14.34
C LYS A 300 18.91 12.93 14.57
N TYR A 301 18.17 11.82 14.70
CA TYR A 301 18.75 10.53 15.10
C TYR A 301 18.82 9.47 13.99
N LEU A 302 18.02 9.60 12.93
CA LEU A 302 18.08 8.70 11.77
C LEU A 302 19.25 9.10 10.88
N THR A 303 20.46 8.72 11.28
CA THR A 303 21.66 8.86 10.44
C THR A 303 21.70 7.79 9.36
N GLN A 304 22.51 7.96 8.31
CA GLN A 304 22.72 6.93 7.28
C GLN A 304 23.10 5.58 7.89
N ALA A 305 24.00 5.56 8.88
CA ALA A 305 24.43 4.32 9.54
C ALA A 305 23.29 3.61 10.29
N ILE A 306 22.42 4.38 10.98
CA ILE A 306 21.25 3.81 11.66
C ILE A 306 20.21 3.33 10.64
N PHE A 307 19.97 4.12 9.60
CA PHE A 307 19.09 3.75 8.51
C PHE A 307 19.51 2.43 7.85
N ASP A 308 20.78 2.31 7.45
CA ASP A 308 21.33 1.10 6.84
C ASP A 308 21.26 -0.13 7.76
N LYS A 309 21.42 0.07 9.07
CA LYS A 309 21.32 -0.99 10.09
C LYS A 309 19.88 -1.50 10.27
N LEU A 310 18.89 -0.63 10.11
CA LEU A 310 17.49 -0.93 10.48
C LEU A 310 16.59 -1.21 9.28
N LYS A 311 16.92 -0.74 8.08
CA LYS A 311 16.01 -0.75 6.90
C LYS A 311 15.53 -2.12 6.41
N THR A 312 16.20 -3.21 6.80
CA THR A 312 15.80 -4.58 6.44
C THR A 312 15.20 -5.37 7.62
N LYS A 313 15.08 -4.78 8.81
CA LYS A 313 14.54 -5.47 9.98
C LYS A 313 13.01 -5.50 9.94
N LYS A 314 12.44 -6.55 10.53
CA LYS A 314 10.99 -6.71 10.75
C LYS A 314 10.73 -7.25 12.16
N THR A 315 9.61 -6.86 12.76
CA THR A 315 9.10 -7.44 14.01
C THR A 315 8.44 -8.80 13.76
N SER A 316 8.12 -9.55 14.81
CA SER A 316 7.31 -10.78 14.69
C SER A 316 5.88 -10.54 14.20
N PHE A 317 5.36 -9.31 14.33
CA PHE A 317 4.10 -8.86 13.73
C PHE A 317 4.24 -8.53 12.24
N GLY A 318 5.46 -8.52 11.69
CA GLY A 318 5.74 -8.21 10.29
C GLY A 318 6.00 -6.73 10.00
N SER A 319 5.93 -5.87 11.01
CA SER A 319 6.12 -4.42 10.87
C SER A 319 7.57 -4.06 10.54
N THR A 320 7.74 -3.03 9.72
CA THR A 320 9.03 -2.62 9.15
C THR A 320 9.49 -1.26 9.68
N LEU A 321 10.72 -0.85 9.32
CA LEU A 321 11.18 0.51 9.60
C LEU A 321 10.30 1.56 8.91
N LEU A 322 9.79 1.28 7.70
CA LEU A 322 8.92 2.20 6.98
C LEU A 322 7.65 2.49 7.77
N ASP A 323 7.00 1.46 8.31
CA ASP A 323 5.81 1.62 9.16
C ASP A 323 6.09 2.52 10.37
N CYS A 324 7.33 2.50 10.87
CA CYS A 324 7.72 3.36 11.98
C CYS A 324 7.88 4.83 11.58
N ILE A 325 8.50 5.11 10.43
CA ILE A 325 9.02 6.44 10.10
C ILE A 325 8.26 7.17 8.99
N GLN A 326 7.37 6.49 8.26
CA GLN A 326 6.70 7.02 7.07
C GLN A 326 5.99 8.36 7.31
N SER A 327 5.42 8.57 8.50
CA SER A 327 4.80 9.84 8.84
C SER A 327 5.81 11.00 8.85
N GLY A 328 7.01 10.80 9.40
CA GLY A 328 8.07 11.81 9.40
C GLY A 328 8.76 11.99 8.04
N LEU A 329 8.76 10.96 7.18
CA LEU A 329 9.25 11.07 5.80
C LEU A 329 8.30 11.91 4.91
N GLU A 330 7.00 11.80 5.16
CA GLU A 330 5.98 12.56 4.45
C GLU A 330 5.83 13.98 5.02
N ASN A 331 5.63 14.07 6.34
CA ASN A 331 5.37 15.30 7.08
C ASN A 331 6.67 15.84 7.70
N LEU A 332 7.50 16.50 6.88
CA LEU A 332 8.82 17.00 7.27
C LEU A 332 8.80 18.03 8.42
N ASP A 333 7.64 18.61 8.72
CA ASP A 333 7.43 19.56 9.81
C ASP A 333 6.97 18.89 11.13
N SER A 334 7.05 17.55 11.20
CA SER A 334 6.86 16.80 12.45
C SER A 334 7.87 17.23 13.53
N ASN A 335 7.43 17.28 14.80
CA ASN A 335 8.34 17.48 15.93
C ASN A 335 9.14 16.19 16.26
N VAL A 336 8.46 15.05 16.32
CA VAL A 336 9.11 13.75 16.58
C VAL A 336 9.28 12.96 15.28
N GLY A 337 8.18 12.62 14.61
CA GLY A 337 8.17 12.01 13.27
C GLY A 337 8.29 10.47 13.22
N ILE A 338 8.27 9.77 14.35
CA ILE A 338 8.28 8.30 14.42
C ILE A 338 7.10 7.79 15.25
N TYR A 339 6.51 6.68 14.82
CA TYR A 339 5.42 5.98 15.50
C TYR A 339 5.80 4.51 15.66
N ALA A 340 5.45 3.87 16.77
CA ALA A 340 5.61 2.42 16.89
C ALA A 340 4.39 1.75 16.21
N PRO A 341 4.59 0.79 15.28
CA PRO A 341 3.49 0.03 14.69
C PRO A 341 3.02 -1.14 15.56
N ASP A 342 3.85 -1.59 16.50
CA ASP A 342 3.58 -2.66 17.47
C ASP A 342 4.51 -2.52 18.69
N SER A 343 4.29 -3.36 19.71
CA SER A 343 5.06 -3.32 20.95
C SER A 343 6.52 -3.78 20.80
N GLU A 344 6.81 -4.68 19.86
CA GLU A 344 8.15 -5.19 19.60
C GLU A 344 9.02 -4.17 18.85
N ALA A 345 8.42 -3.20 18.17
CA ALA A 345 9.13 -2.14 17.46
C ALA A 345 10.12 -1.38 18.37
N TYR A 346 9.77 -1.17 19.64
CA TYR A 346 10.66 -0.55 20.64
C TYR A 346 11.93 -1.37 20.91
N ILE A 347 11.93 -2.67 20.63
CA ILE A 347 13.09 -3.57 20.79
C ILE A 347 13.81 -3.71 19.44
N THR A 348 13.09 -4.07 18.39
CA THR A 348 13.66 -4.36 17.06
C THR A 348 14.32 -3.12 16.44
N PHE A 349 13.73 -1.95 16.67
CA PHE A 349 14.22 -0.65 16.21
C PHE A 349 14.73 0.24 17.37
N ALA A 350 15.18 -0.36 18.49
CA ALA A 350 15.69 0.37 19.65
C ALA A 350 16.78 1.39 19.32
N ASP A 351 17.63 1.11 18.31
CA ASP A 351 18.71 2.02 17.89
C ASP A 351 18.21 3.40 17.41
N ILE A 352 16.94 3.53 16.99
CA ILE A 352 16.31 4.82 16.67
C ILE A 352 15.32 5.27 17.76
N PHE A 353 14.58 4.36 18.40
CA PHE A 353 13.63 4.71 19.45
C PHE A 353 14.31 5.19 20.75
N ASP A 354 15.30 4.47 21.28
CA ASP A 354 15.96 4.80 22.54
C ASP A 354 16.53 6.23 22.58
N PRO A 355 17.31 6.71 21.58
CA PRO A 355 17.84 8.06 21.63
C PRO A 355 16.73 9.13 21.51
N ILE A 356 15.67 8.86 20.73
CA ILE A 356 14.50 9.76 20.63
C ILE A 356 13.76 9.83 21.98
N ILE A 357 13.52 8.69 22.63
CA ILE A 357 12.87 8.60 23.96
C ILE A 357 13.71 9.34 24.99
N ASN A 358 15.02 9.11 25.02
CA ASN A 358 15.92 9.78 25.95
C ASN A 358 15.90 11.30 25.78
N ASP A 359 15.89 11.81 24.54
CA ASP A 359 15.83 13.24 24.25
C ASP A 359 14.46 13.84 24.65
N TYR A 360 13.38 13.24 24.17
CA TYR A 360 12.02 13.73 24.38
C TYR A 360 11.61 13.71 25.88
N HIS A 361 12.01 12.69 26.62
CA HIS A 361 11.69 12.54 28.05
C HIS A 361 12.77 13.10 29.00
N GLY A 362 13.70 13.92 28.50
CA GLY A 362 14.62 14.66 29.36
C GLY A 362 15.65 13.80 30.10
N GLY A 363 16.10 12.70 29.49
CA GLY A 363 17.20 11.87 29.99
C GLY A 363 16.85 10.44 30.39
N PHE A 364 15.72 9.88 29.91
CA PHE A 364 15.35 8.49 30.17
C PHE A 364 16.20 7.54 29.31
N LYS A 365 17.25 6.97 29.90
CA LYS A 365 18.24 6.13 29.21
C LYS A 365 17.71 4.72 29.03
N LYS A 366 18.25 3.99 28.04
CA LYS A 366 17.95 2.56 27.81
C LYS A 366 18.17 1.64 29.03
N THR A 367 19.05 2.06 29.95
CA THR A 367 19.35 1.34 31.20
C THR A 367 18.33 1.61 32.29
N ASP A 368 17.56 2.69 32.16
CA ASP A 368 16.57 3.08 33.14
C ASP A 368 15.38 2.11 33.08
N ARG A 369 14.67 2.00 34.18
CA ARG A 369 13.49 1.15 34.31
C ARG A 369 12.36 2.01 34.83
N HIS A 370 11.24 1.97 34.13
CA HIS A 370 10.03 2.63 34.60
C HIS A 370 9.61 1.98 35.94
N PRO A 371 9.25 2.76 36.96
CA PRO A 371 8.78 2.20 38.22
C PRO A 371 7.52 1.33 38.03
N PRO A 372 7.27 0.34 38.89
CA PRO A 372 5.98 -0.35 38.90
C PRO A 372 4.83 0.65 39.02
N THR A 373 3.68 0.32 38.43
CA THR A 373 2.49 1.16 38.54
C THR A 373 2.15 1.43 40.00
N ASN A 374 2.19 2.71 40.39
CA ASN A 374 1.87 3.17 41.72
C ASN A 374 0.93 4.38 41.61
N TRP A 375 -0.26 4.23 42.18
CA TRP A 375 -1.31 5.25 42.13
C TRP A 375 -1.31 6.18 43.34
N GLY A 376 -0.42 5.92 44.31
CA GLY A 376 -0.31 6.70 45.54
C GLY A 376 -1.55 6.61 46.43
N ASP A 377 -1.61 7.49 47.44
CA ASP A 377 -2.82 7.74 48.22
C ASP A 377 -3.61 8.88 47.56
N LEU A 378 -4.73 8.53 46.97
CA LEU A 378 -5.58 9.43 46.20
C LEU A 378 -6.29 10.49 47.06
N ASN A 379 -6.22 10.36 48.38
CA ASN A 379 -6.76 11.37 49.30
C ASN A 379 -5.76 12.51 49.57
N THR A 380 -4.52 12.39 49.10
CA THR A 380 -3.47 13.39 49.32
C THR A 380 -3.57 14.60 48.39
N ILE A 381 -4.23 14.45 47.23
CA ILE A 381 -4.44 15.53 46.27
C ILE A 381 -5.87 16.02 46.42
N GLY A 382 -6.05 17.22 46.98
CA GLY A 382 -7.37 17.83 47.19
C GLY A 382 -7.81 18.74 46.05
N ASN A 383 -8.85 19.56 46.32
CA ASN A 383 -9.20 20.65 45.45
C ASN A 383 -8.13 21.74 45.51
N VAL A 384 -7.43 21.97 44.40
CA VAL A 384 -6.36 22.97 44.30
C VAL A 384 -6.89 24.38 44.02
N ASP A 385 -8.19 24.52 43.73
CA ASP A 385 -8.89 25.79 43.65
C ASP A 385 -10.28 25.72 44.33
N PRO A 386 -10.32 25.65 45.68
CA PRO A 386 -11.59 25.61 46.41
C PRO A 386 -12.48 26.84 46.18
N GLY A 387 -11.87 27.97 45.81
CA GLY A 387 -12.59 29.21 45.53
C GLY A 387 -13.17 29.30 44.11
N GLY A 388 -12.83 28.36 43.22
CA GLY A 388 -13.28 28.34 41.82
C GLY A 388 -12.89 29.59 41.02
N LYS A 389 -11.78 30.25 41.41
CA LYS A 389 -11.36 31.53 40.82
C LYS A 389 -10.48 31.38 39.59
N TYR A 390 -9.81 30.24 39.45
CA TYR A 390 -8.72 30.05 38.50
C TYR A 390 -8.96 28.86 37.57
N ILE A 391 -9.52 27.76 38.08
CA ILE A 391 -9.60 26.50 37.34
C ILE A 391 -11.01 26.29 36.81
N VAL A 392 -11.14 26.30 35.47
CA VAL A 392 -12.39 26.03 34.76
C VAL A 392 -12.77 24.54 34.86
N SER A 393 -11.81 23.66 34.59
CA SER A 393 -11.99 22.22 34.64
C SER A 393 -10.67 21.51 34.92
N THR A 394 -10.78 20.29 35.44
CA THR A 394 -9.66 19.37 35.63
C THR A 394 -9.88 18.15 34.74
N ARG A 395 -8.80 17.66 34.14
CA ARG A 395 -8.82 16.48 33.28
C ARG A 395 -7.54 15.67 33.45
N VAL A 396 -7.70 14.37 33.62
CA VAL A 396 -6.59 13.40 33.63
C VAL A 396 -6.86 12.36 32.54
N ARG A 397 -5.82 11.95 31.83
CA ARG A 397 -5.92 10.92 30.79
C ARG A 397 -4.73 9.98 30.79
N CYS A 398 -4.97 8.77 30.32
CA CYS A 398 -3.91 7.85 29.94
C CYS A 398 -4.21 7.12 28.63
N GLY A 399 -3.16 6.82 27.86
CA GLY A 399 -3.21 5.91 26.71
C GLY A 399 -2.93 4.48 27.16
N ARG A 400 -3.61 3.49 26.56
CA ARG A 400 -3.37 2.07 26.81
C ARG A 400 -3.46 1.27 25.52
N SER A 401 -2.63 0.23 25.44
CA SER A 401 -2.63 -0.73 24.35
C SER A 401 -2.95 -2.14 24.88
N LEU A 402 -3.90 -2.80 24.24
CA LEU A 402 -4.22 -4.20 24.52
C LEU A 402 -3.08 -5.14 24.09
N ASP A 403 -2.74 -6.09 24.97
CA ASP A 403 -1.76 -7.14 24.72
C ASP A 403 -2.20 -8.10 23.61
N GLY A 404 -1.23 -8.61 22.84
CA GLY A 404 -1.46 -9.52 21.71
C GLY A 404 -1.96 -8.86 20.41
N TYR A 405 -2.09 -7.53 20.36
CA TYR A 405 -2.41 -6.78 19.15
C TYR A 405 -1.22 -5.91 18.71
N PRO A 406 -0.99 -5.73 17.39
CA PRO A 406 -0.19 -4.61 16.92
C PRO A 406 -0.89 -3.29 17.29
N PHE A 407 -0.25 -2.14 17.10
CA PHE A 407 -0.91 -0.83 17.28
C PHE A 407 -1.67 -0.40 16.02
N ASN A 408 -2.39 0.72 16.09
CA ASN A 408 -3.24 1.23 15.00
C ASN A 408 -2.59 1.23 13.60
N PRO A 409 -1.29 1.58 13.41
CA PRO A 409 -0.63 1.53 12.10
C PRO A 409 -0.72 0.19 11.38
N CYS A 410 -0.67 -0.91 12.13
CA CYS A 410 -0.62 -2.27 11.60
C CYS A 410 -1.83 -3.14 11.99
N LEU A 411 -2.83 -2.56 12.66
CA LEU A 411 -4.07 -3.25 12.99
C LEU A 411 -4.87 -3.56 11.71
N SER A 412 -5.34 -4.80 11.57
CA SER A 412 -6.23 -5.21 10.48
C SER A 412 -7.68 -4.78 10.74
N GLU A 413 -8.51 -4.72 9.68
CA GLU A 413 -9.94 -4.41 9.83
C GLU A 413 -10.67 -5.42 10.76
N SER A 414 -10.31 -6.70 10.68
CA SER A 414 -10.88 -7.73 11.56
C SER A 414 -10.47 -7.53 13.02
N GLN A 415 -9.22 -7.14 13.26
CA GLN A 415 -8.72 -6.79 14.60
C GLN A 415 -9.41 -5.53 15.13
N TYR A 416 -9.66 -4.51 14.31
CA TYR A 416 -10.43 -3.32 14.70
C TYR A 416 -11.82 -3.71 15.22
N LYS A 417 -12.55 -4.56 14.48
CA LYS A 417 -13.88 -5.05 14.86
C LYS A 417 -13.84 -5.92 16.12
N GLU A 418 -12.87 -6.82 16.22
CA GLU A 418 -12.69 -7.69 17.39
C GLU A 418 -12.40 -6.87 18.66
N MET A 419 -11.49 -5.91 18.56
CA MET A 419 -11.10 -5.03 19.65
C MET A 419 -12.27 -4.16 20.10
N GLU A 420 -12.98 -3.52 19.17
CA GLU A 420 -14.19 -2.75 19.49
C GLU A 420 -15.21 -3.60 20.25
N LYS A 421 -15.45 -4.84 19.80
CA LYS A 421 -16.38 -5.75 20.47
C LYS A 421 -15.95 -6.08 21.91
N LYS A 422 -14.66 -6.41 22.13
CA LYS A 422 -14.10 -6.70 23.47
C LYS A 422 -14.19 -5.49 24.40
N VAL A 423 -13.80 -4.32 23.89
CA VAL A 423 -13.79 -3.06 24.64
C VAL A 423 -15.23 -2.63 24.96
N THR A 424 -16.14 -2.70 24.00
CA THR A 424 -17.57 -2.37 24.19
C THR A 424 -18.19 -3.24 25.27
N LYS A 425 -17.99 -4.57 25.22
CA LYS A 425 -18.50 -5.51 26.23
C LYS A 425 -17.99 -5.17 27.64
N THR A 426 -16.72 -4.79 27.74
CA THR A 426 -16.12 -4.42 29.02
C THR A 426 -16.69 -3.09 29.55
N LEU A 427 -16.78 -2.09 28.68
CA LEU A 427 -17.26 -0.75 29.02
C LEU A 427 -18.73 -0.70 29.42
N THR A 428 -19.59 -1.43 28.70
CA THR A 428 -21.03 -1.50 29.04
C THR A 428 -21.29 -2.31 30.31
N GLY A 429 -20.32 -3.11 30.76
CA GLY A 429 -20.35 -3.79 32.06
C GLY A 429 -19.95 -2.92 33.26
N LEU A 430 -19.47 -1.69 33.04
CA LEU A 430 -19.15 -0.77 34.14
C LEU A 430 -20.42 -0.37 34.90
N SER A 431 -20.27 -0.24 36.22
CA SER A 431 -21.34 0.01 37.18
C SER A 431 -21.02 1.16 38.13
N GLY A 432 -22.05 1.70 38.79
CA GLY A 432 -21.92 2.84 39.69
C GLY A 432 -21.67 4.15 38.93
N GLU A 433 -20.80 5.00 39.45
CA GLU A 433 -20.44 6.30 38.83
C GLU A 433 -19.84 6.18 37.42
N LEU A 434 -19.30 5.00 37.08
CA LEU A 434 -18.71 4.73 35.77
C LEU A 434 -19.73 4.17 34.76
N GLN A 435 -20.97 3.89 35.17
CA GLN A 435 -21.99 3.35 34.27
C GLN A 435 -22.28 4.34 33.14
N GLY A 436 -22.35 3.82 31.91
CA GLY A 436 -22.40 4.64 30.72
C GLY A 436 -22.83 3.90 29.48
N LYS A 437 -22.66 4.56 28.33
CA LYS A 437 -23.06 4.07 27.02
C LYS A 437 -21.90 4.15 26.03
N TYR A 438 -21.79 3.14 25.18
CA TYR A 438 -20.87 3.11 24.05
C TYR A 438 -21.58 3.58 22.77
N TYR A 439 -20.86 4.34 21.95
CA TYR A 439 -21.32 4.94 20.71
C TYR A 439 -20.30 4.62 19.60
N PRO A 440 -20.57 3.61 18.75
CA PRO A 440 -19.71 3.35 17.60
C PRO A 440 -19.76 4.53 16.64
N LEU A 441 -18.62 4.90 16.04
CA LEU A 441 -18.57 5.90 14.99
C LEU A 441 -19.22 5.39 13.70
N LEU A 442 -19.04 4.11 13.38
CA LEU A 442 -19.72 3.47 12.27
C LEU A 442 -21.24 3.42 12.53
N GLY A 443 -22.02 4.09 11.68
CA GLY A 443 -23.47 4.14 11.79
C GLY A 443 -24.00 5.13 12.83
N MET A 444 -23.15 6.00 13.39
CA MET A 444 -23.58 7.06 14.31
C MET A 444 -24.56 8.02 13.62
N SER A 445 -25.69 8.33 14.27
CA SER A 445 -26.65 9.31 13.73
C SER A 445 -26.12 10.73 13.85
N LYS A 446 -26.53 11.62 12.95
CA LYS A 446 -26.17 13.06 13.00
C LYS A 446 -26.56 13.74 14.31
N SER A 447 -27.67 13.33 14.92
CA SER A 447 -28.12 13.86 16.21
C SER A 447 -27.18 13.49 17.36
N VAL A 448 -26.73 12.23 17.41
CA VAL A 448 -25.75 11.77 18.39
C VAL A 448 -24.39 12.43 18.13
N GLN A 449 -24.00 12.54 16.86
CA GLN A 449 -22.77 13.21 16.47
C GLN A 449 -22.74 14.66 16.94
N GLN A 450 -23.82 15.42 16.72
CA GLN A 450 -23.92 16.81 17.17
C GLN A 450 -23.84 16.91 18.69
N GLN A 451 -24.55 16.04 19.42
CA GLN A 451 -24.47 16.02 20.89
C GLN A 451 -23.04 15.79 21.39
N LEU A 452 -22.32 14.84 20.80
CA LEU A 452 -20.91 14.57 21.17
C LEU A 452 -19.97 15.70 20.76
N ILE A 453 -20.29 16.49 19.73
CA ILE A 453 -19.55 17.71 19.38
C ILE A 453 -19.78 18.78 20.44
N ASP A 454 -21.03 19.02 20.83
CA ASP A 454 -21.41 20.04 21.82
C ASP A 454 -20.80 19.73 23.20
N ASP A 455 -20.71 18.44 23.54
CA ASP A 455 -20.04 17.96 24.75
C ASP A 455 -18.50 17.97 24.65
N HIS A 456 -17.93 18.27 23.48
CA HIS A 456 -16.50 18.20 23.19
C HIS A 456 -15.90 16.78 23.31
N PHE A 457 -16.71 15.75 23.06
CA PHE A 457 -16.34 14.33 23.20
C PHE A 457 -16.03 13.65 21.87
N LEU A 458 -16.56 14.17 20.76
CA LEU A 458 -16.34 13.59 19.44
C LEU A 458 -14.89 13.85 18.97
N PHE A 459 -14.15 12.76 18.69
CA PHE A 459 -12.92 12.84 17.91
C PHE A 459 -13.22 12.66 16.43
N LYS A 460 -12.39 13.28 15.58
CA LYS A 460 -12.46 13.17 14.12
C LYS A 460 -11.45 12.15 13.63
N GLU A 461 -11.49 11.87 12.33
CA GLU A 461 -10.38 11.15 11.70
C GLU A 461 -9.06 11.86 12.04
N GLY A 462 -8.03 11.07 12.35
CA GLY A 462 -6.74 11.58 12.76
C GLY A 462 -6.16 12.58 11.74
N ASP A 463 -5.31 13.47 12.23
CA ASP A 463 -4.66 14.46 11.38
C ASP A 463 -3.74 13.82 10.32
N ARG A 464 -3.14 14.64 9.46
CA ARG A 464 -2.23 14.16 8.40
C ARG A 464 -1.02 13.36 8.93
N PHE A 465 -0.62 13.55 10.19
CA PHE A 465 0.48 12.79 10.78
C PHE A 465 0.02 11.37 11.09
N LEU A 466 -1.17 11.22 11.68
CA LEU A 466 -1.79 9.92 11.95
C LEU A 466 -2.21 9.19 10.66
N GLN A 467 -2.71 9.92 9.67
CA GLN A 467 -3.02 9.36 8.35
C GLN A 467 -1.75 8.82 7.68
N ALA A 468 -0.67 9.62 7.64
CA ALA A 468 0.60 9.18 7.09
C ALA A 468 1.26 8.07 7.92
N ALA A 469 0.98 7.98 9.22
CA ALA A 469 1.41 6.86 10.08
C ALA A 469 0.55 5.60 9.91
N ASN A 470 -0.42 5.60 8.98
CA ASN A 470 -1.36 4.49 8.77
C ASN A 470 -2.29 4.20 9.96
N ALA A 471 -2.42 5.11 10.93
CA ALA A 471 -3.26 4.91 12.10
C ALA A 471 -4.77 5.09 11.81
N CYS A 472 -5.11 5.76 10.70
CA CYS A 472 -6.49 6.03 10.29
C CYS A 472 -7.09 4.98 9.34
N ARG A 473 -6.43 3.85 9.09
CA ARG A 473 -6.93 2.83 8.15
C ARG A 473 -8.31 2.32 8.52
N PHE A 474 -9.12 2.02 7.50
CA PHE A 474 -10.47 1.47 7.65
C PHE A 474 -11.42 2.40 8.42
N TRP A 475 -11.14 3.71 8.50
CA TRP A 475 -12.01 4.65 9.18
C TRP A 475 -13.46 4.59 8.65
N PRO A 476 -14.50 4.60 9.51
CA PRO A 476 -14.49 4.66 10.97
C PRO A 476 -14.66 3.30 11.67
N VAL A 477 -14.38 2.18 10.99
CA VAL A 477 -14.62 0.81 11.49
C VAL A 477 -13.84 0.54 12.77
N GLY A 478 -14.50 -0.01 13.80
CA GLY A 478 -13.85 -0.37 15.07
C GLY A 478 -13.54 0.81 16.00
N ARG A 479 -14.00 2.02 15.65
CA ARG A 479 -13.79 3.23 16.45
C ARG A 479 -15.07 3.63 17.15
N GLY A 480 -14.94 4.14 18.35
CA GLY A 480 -16.10 4.67 19.06
C GLY A 480 -15.75 5.37 20.35
N ILE A 481 -16.81 5.83 21.01
CA ILE A 481 -16.74 6.67 22.19
C ILE A 481 -17.59 6.02 23.28
N TYR A 482 -17.07 5.93 24.48
CA TYR A 482 -17.84 5.62 25.67
C TYR A 482 -17.84 6.80 26.61
N HIS A 483 -18.96 7.14 27.22
CA HIS A 483 -18.94 8.01 28.40
C HIS A 483 -19.93 7.55 29.45
N ASN A 484 -19.63 7.85 30.71
CA ASN A 484 -20.56 7.62 31.82
C ASN A 484 -21.76 8.59 31.76
N ASN A 485 -22.80 8.29 32.53
CA ASN A 485 -24.03 9.08 32.56
C ASN A 485 -23.79 10.55 32.98
N ASN A 486 -22.79 10.76 33.85
CA ASN A 486 -22.46 12.08 34.38
C ASN A 486 -21.51 12.88 33.47
N LYS A 487 -21.04 12.30 32.36
CA LYS A 487 -20.10 12.93 31.42
C LYS A 487 -18.76 13.34 32.08
N THR A 488 -18.37 12.63 33.14
CA THR A 488 -17.11 12.83 33.87
C THR A 488 -16.07 11.75 33.60
N PHE A 489 -16.45 10.68 32.91
CA PHE A 489 -15.56 9.60 32.48
C PHE A 489 -15.84 9.27 31.02
N LEU A 490 -14.78 9.22 30.21
CA LEU A 490 -14.82 9.10 28.77
C LEU A 490 -13.71 8.14 28.30
N VAL A 491 -14.01 7.29 27.31
CA VAL A 491 -13.02 6.45 26.65
C VAL A 491 -13.15 6.62 25.14
N TRP A 492 -12.06 7.00 24.49
CA TRP A 492 -11.95 6.89 23.03
C TRP A 492 -11.31 5.56 22.67
N VAL A 493 -11.89 4.88 21.69
CA VAL A 493 -11.47 3.56 21.24
C VAL A 493 -10.91 3.66 19.82
N ASN A 494 -9.69 3.17 19.62
CA ASN A 494 -9.00 3.06 18.33
C ASN A 494 -8.78 4.41 17.59
N GLU A 495 -8.50 5.47 18.35
CA GLU A 495 -8.19 6.81 17.81
C GLU A 495 -6.71 6.88 17.39
N GLU A 496 -5.82 7.26 18.32
CA GLU A 496 -4.36 7.19 18.16
C GLU A 496 -3.81 5.90 18.79
N ASP A 497 -4.12 5.70 20.07
CA ASP A 497 -3.90 4.45 20.82
C ASP A 497 -5.14 3.54 20.71
N HIS A 498 -5.03 2.29 21.18
CA HIS A 498 -6.20 1.41 21.32
C HIS A 498 -7.26 2.03 22.25
N LEU A 499 -6.83 2.60 23.38
CA LEU A 499 -7.69 3.25 24.35
C LEU A 499 -7.08 4.56 24.83
N ARG A 500 -7.88 5.63 24.81
CA ARG A 500 -7.62 6.84 25.57
C ARG A 500 -8.66 6.95 26.67
N ILE A 501 -8.24 6.69 27.90
CA ILE A 501 -9.10 6.74 29.10
C ILE A 501 -8.99 8.13 29.70
N ILE A 502 -10.12 8.76 29.96
CA ILE A 502 -10.22 10.18 30.33
C ILE A 502 -11.17 10.30 31.51
N SER A 503 -10.72 10.99 32.55
CA SER A 503 -11.59 11.52 33.61
C SER A 503 -11.54 13.05 33.52
N MET A 504 -12.70 13.69 33.63
CA MET A 504 -12.76 15.15 33.74
C MET A 504 -13.97 15.66 34.53
N GLN A 505 -13.84 16.85 35.12
CA GLN A 505 -14.95 17.58 35.71
C GLN A 505 -14.69 19.10 35.76
N PRO A 506 -15.72 19.94 35.94
CA PRO A 506 -15.54 21.36 36.24
C PRO A 506 -14.81 21.58 37.57
N GLY A 507 -14.06 22.68 37.67
CA GLY A 507 -13.34 23.07 38.89
C GLY A 507 -11.99 22.35 39.11
N GLY A 508 -11.39 22.58 40.28
CA GLY A 508 -10.00 22.20 40.60
C GLY A 508 -9.80 20.92 41.41
N ASN A 509 -10.79 20.02 41.50
CA ASN A 509 -10.68 18.81 42.33
C ASN A 509 -9.95 17.66 41.60
N VAL A 510 -8.62 17.70 41.64
CA VAL A 510 -7.75 16.72 40.97
C VAL A 510 -7.81 15.34 41.62
N GLY A 511 -7.98 15.24 42.94
CA GLY A 511 -8.03 13.94 43.63
C GLY A 511 -9.25 13.10 43.30
N GLU A 512 -10.38 13.74 42.99
CA GLU A 512 -11.57 13.02 42.51
C GLU A 512 -11.36 12.46 41.10
N GLU A 513 -10.67 13.20 40.23
CA GLU A 513 -10.33 12.75 38.88
C GLU A 513 -9.38 11.56 38.86
N GLN A 514 -8.32 11.60 39.69
CA GLN A 514 -7.41 10.46 39.83
C GLN A 514 -8.12 9.23 40.42
N ARG A 515 -9.12 9.40 41.29
CA ARG A 515 -9.91 8.29 41.86
C ARG A 515 -10.80 7.63 40.82
N SER A 516 -11.49 8.42 40.01
CA SER A 516 -12.34 7.95 38.91
C SER A 516 -11.52 7.16 37.87
N GLU A 517 -10.38 7.72 37.43
CA GLU A 517 -9.47 7.04 36.49
C GLU A 517 -8.90 5.73 37.08
N LEU A 518 -8.50 5.73 38.36
CA LEU A 518 -8.01 4.52 39.01
C LEU A 518 -9.07 3.41 39.09
N ARG A 519 -10.28 3.75 39.56
CA ARG A 519 -11.38 2.78 39.73
C ARG A 519 -11.71 2.11 38.40
N SER A 520 -11.66 2.86 37.30
CA SER A 520 -11.85 2.30 35.96
C SER A 520 -10.69 1.36 35.57
N THR A 521 -9.44 1.81 35.73
CA THR A 521 -8.25 1.04 35.32
C THR A 521 -8.12 -0.27 36.10
N LEU A 522 -8.43 -0.28 37.40
CA LEU A 522 -8.43 -1.49 38.23
C LEU A 522 -9.53 -2.49 37.84
N LYS A 523 -10.72 -2.01 37.46
CA LYS A 523 -11.80 -2.87 36.93
C LYS A 523 -11.41 -3.48 35.58
N TYR A 524 -10.71 -2.73 34.72
CA TYR A 524 -10.20 -3.21 33.45
C TYR A 524 -9.16 -4.34 33.61
N ARG A 525 -8.21 -4.18 34.53
CA ARG A 525 -7.15 -5.18 34.78
C ARG A 525 -7.69 -6.52 35.31
N ASN A 526 -8.83 -6.50 36.00
CA ASN A 526 -9.45 -7.68 36.60
C ASN A 526 -10.43 -8.40 35.66
N SER A 527 -10.72 -7.88 34.46
CA SER A 527 -11.48 -8.63 33.46
C SER A 527 -10.55 -9.67 32.81
N GLN A 528 -10.92 -10.96 32.87
CA GLN A 528 -10.08 -12.05 32.34
C GLN A 528 -9.84 -11.96 30.82
N GLU A 529 -10.56 -11.09 30.11
CA GLU A 529 -10.56 -10.99 28.65
C GLU A 529 -9.61 -9.90 28.09
N ILE A 530 -9.10 -8.96 28.92
CA ILE A 530 -8.24 -7.86 28.45
C ILE A 530 -6.98 -7.75 29.32
N ARG A 531 -5.84 -8.23 28.79
CA ARG A 531 -4.52 -7.91 29.36
C ARG A 531 -4.06 -6.59 28.76
N ILE A 532 -3.80 -5.61 29.62
CA ILE A 532 -3.26 -4.31 29.24
C ILE A 532 -1.80 -4.31 29.64
N ASN A 533 -0.89 -4.08 28.69
CA ASN A 533 0.54 -3.90 28.97
C ASN A 533 0.85 -2.46 29.33
#